data_AF-A0A1F9HVY6-F1
#
_entry.id   AF-A0A1F9HVY6-F1
#
_cell.length_a   1.000
_cell.length_b   1.000
_cell.length_c   1.000
_cell.angle_alpha   90.00
_cell.angle_beta   90.00
_cell.angle_gamma   90.00
#
_symmetry.space_group_name_H-M   'P 1'
#
loop_
_entity.id
_entity.type
_entity.pdbx_description
1 polymer ?
#
loop_
_entity_poly.entity_id
_entity_poly.type
_entity_poly.pdbx_seq_one_letter_code
_entity_poly.pdbx_strand_id
1 'polypeptide(L)' 'MLVRRLKLKMAMQDIKNDAMLFGEGGLGLDSIDALELVVGLQKEFNVVINDKAVAEKVLVSVNTIAGFIEGAKT' A
#
# COMPACT_ATOMS: atom_id res chain seq x y z
N MET A 1 -7.64 0.25 7.03
CA MET A 1 -6.65 -0.80 6.77
C MET A 1 -5.22 -0.25 6.89
N LEU A 2 -4.79 0.64 5.98
CA LEU A 2 -3.43 1.20 5.91
C LEU A 2 -2.89 1.81 7.21
N VAL A 3 -3.53 2.85 7.76
CA VAL A 3 -3.05 3.58 8.96
C VAL A 3 -2.83 2.66 10.17
N ARG A 4 -3.76 1.73 10.41
CA ARG A 4 -3.68 0.79 11.54
C ARG A 4 -2.61 -0.27 11.36
N ARG A 5 -2.41 -0.78 10.13
CA ARG A 5 -1.39 -1.78 9.82
C ARG A 5 0.01 -1.20 9.94
N LEU A 6 0.21 -0.02 9.34
CA LEU A 6 1.50 0.65 9.24
C LEU A 6 1.83 1.53 10.45
N LYS A 7 1.00 1.48 11.51
CA LYS A 7 1.16 2.27 12.74
C LYS A 7 1.47 3.75 12.48
N LEU A 8 0.86 4.31 11.44
CA LEU A 8 1.10 5.69 11.04
C LEU A 8 0.60 6.65 12.13
N LYS A 9 1.40 7.66 12.47
CA LYS A 9 1.07 8.68 13.48
C LYS A 9 0.11 9.77 12.97
N MET A 10 -0.57 9.54 11.85
CA MET A 10 -1.47 10.49 11.21
C MET A 10 -2.85 9.87 10.97
N ALA A 11 -3.89 10.69 10.88
CA ALA A 11 -5.23 10.19 10.59
C ALA A 11 -5.36 9.81 9.11
N MET A 12 -6.27 8.87 8.82
CA MET A 12 -6.52 8.41 7.44
C MET A 12 -6.93 9.55 6.50
N GLN A 13 -7.66 10.53 7.03
CA GLN A 13 -8.11 11.72 6.31
C GLN A 13 -6.97 12.67 5.91
N ASP A 14 -5.82 12.62 6.60
CA ASP A 14 -4.65 13.43 6.29
C ASP A 14 -3.77 12.78 5.22
N ILE A 15 -3.99 11.49 4.92
CA ILE A 15 -3.29 10.78 3.85
C ILE A 15 -4.00 11.09 2.55
N LYS A 16 -3.35 11.85 1.67
CA LYS A 16 -3.84 12.02 0.29
C LYS A 16 -3.76 10.67 -0.42
N ASN A 17 -4.81 10.32 -1.16
CA ASN A 17 -4.84 9.06 -1.90
C ASN A 17 -3.74 8.96 -2.98
N ASP A 18 -3.27 10.10 -3.45
CA ASP A 18 -2.20 10.24 -4.44
C ASP A 18 -0.82 10.46 -3.81
N ALA A 19 -0.72 10.55 -2.48
CA ALA A 19 0.57 10.68 -1.80
C ALA A 19 1.43 9.45 -2.06
N MET A 20 2.74 9.71 -2.25
CA MET A 20 3.74 8.65 -2.31
C MET A 20 3.80 7.93 -0.96
N LEU A 21 3.74 6.61 -0.98
CA LEU A 21 3.86 5.79 0.23
C LEU A 21 5.33 5.66 0.67
N PHE A 22 6.23 5.54 -0.31
CA PHE A 22 7.67 5.36 -0.13
C PHE A 22 8.45 6.53 -0.72
N GLY A 23 9.69 6.71 -0.25
CA GLY A 23 10.60 7.74 -0.75
C GLY A 23 10.52 9.08 -0.02
N GLU A 24 11.40 9.99 -0.43
CA GLU A 24 11.55 11.31 0.17
C GLU A 24 10.32 12.19 -0.14
N GLY A 25 9.55 12.58 0.89
CA GLY A 25 8.28 13.31 0.75
C GLY A 25 7.02 12.43 0.75
N GLY A 26 7.17 11.10 0.89
CA GLY A 26 6.06 10.17 1.09
C GLY A 26 5.65 9.98 2.55
N LEU A 27 4.96 8.88 2.85
CA LEU A 27 4.58 8.50 4.23
C LEU A 27 5.75 8.02 5.09
N GLY A 28 6.97 7.93 4.51
CA GLY A 28 8.16 7.49 5.21
C GLY A 28 8.14 5.99 5.52
N LEU A 29 7.49 5.19 4.67
CA LEU A 29 7.50 3.74 4.80
C LEU A 29 8.83 3.14 4.36
N ASP A 30 9.26 2.12 5.07
CA ASP A 30 10.47 1.36 4.77
C ASP A 30 10.15 0.06 4.02
N SER A 31 11.19 -0.63 3.52
CA SER A 31 11.05 -1.91 2.82
C SER A 31 10.31 -3.00 3.63
N ILE A 32 10.31 -2.90 4.96
CA ILE A 32 9.58 -3.81 5.86
C ILE A 32 8.07 -3.52 5.81
N ASP A 33 7.69 -2.24 5.84
CA ASP A 33 6.30 -1.81 5.74
C ASP A 33 5.66 -2.21 4.41
N ALA A 34 6.44 -2.15 3.32
CA ALA A 34 6.02 -2.63 2.01
C ALA A 34 5.60 -4.11 2.06
N LEU A 35 6.42 -4.95 2.71
CA LEU A 35 6.14 -6.37 2.85
C LEU A 35 4.88 -6.61 3.69
N GLU A 36 4.72 -5.90 4.81
CA GLU A 36 3.51 -5.98 5.64
C GLU A 36 2.25 -5.54 4.88
N LEU A 37 2.38 -4.53 4.01
CA LEU A 37 1.31 -4.08 3.12
C LEU A 37 0.90 -5.19 2.15
N VAL A 38 1.85 -5.81 1.45
CA VAL A 38 1.58 -6.90 0.51
C VAL A 38 0.90 -8.09 1.21
N VAL A 39 1.42 -8.50 2.37
CA VAL A 39 0.82 -9.58 3.16
C VAL A 39 -0.57 -9.19 3.66
N GLY A 40 -0.77 -7.92 4.02
CA GLY A 40 -2.07 -7.38 4.41
C GLY A 40 -3.08 -7.42 3.28
N LEU A 41 -2.68 -7.05 2.07
CA LEU A 41 -3.49 -7.10 0.86
C LEU A 41 -3.91 -8.53 0.53
N GLN A 42 -2.98 -9.48 0.63
CA GLN A 42 -3.26 -10.89 0.45
C GLN A 42 -4.27 -11.42 1.47
N LYS A 43 -4.12 -11.07 2.75
CA LYS A 43 -5.01 -11.58 3.80
C LYS A 43 -6.42 -10.97 3.76
N GLU A 44 -6.53 -9.67 3.46
CA GLU A 44 -7.81 -8.96 3.50
C GLU A 44 -8.58 -9.04 2.18
N PHE A 45 -7.86 -9.00 1.05
CA PHE A 45 -8.45 -8.93 -0.28
C PHE A 45 -8.18 -10.16 -1.15
N ASN A 46 -7.48 -11.18 -0.63
CA ASN A 46 -7.06 -12.37 -1.39
C ASN A 46 -6.18 -12.06 -2.62
N VAL A 47 -5.48 -10.92 -2.58
CA VAL A 47 -4.66 -10.44 -3.70
C VAL A 47 -3.19 -10.83 -3.49
N VAL A 48 -2.59 -11.51 -4.48
CA VAL A 48 -1.20 -11.99 -4.38
C VAL A 48 -0.26 -11.14 -5.24
N ILE A 49 0.73 -10.52 -4.62
CA ILE A 49 1.81 -9.80 -5.30
C ILE A 49 3.12 -10.56 -5.05
N ASN A 50 3.51 -11.40 -6.00
CA ASN A 50 4.75 -12.19 -5.93
C ASN A 50 5.92 -11.56 -6.68
N ASP A 51 5.65 -10.53 -7.50
CA ASP A 51 6.65 -9.90 -8.33
C ASP A 51 7.05 -8.54 -7.75
N LYS A 52 8.37 -8.35 -7.55
CA LYS A 52 8.90 -7.11 -6.96
C LYS A 52 8.59 -5.90 -7.85
N ALA A 53 8.69 -6.04 -9.17
CA ALA A 53 8.41 -4.93 -10.08
C ALA A 53 6.91 -4.57 -10.07
N VAL A 54 6.03 -5.55 -9.85
CA VAL A 54 4.60 -5.29 -9.62
C VAL A 54 4.39 -4.59 -8.28
N ALA A 55 5.03 -5.05 -7.20
CA ALA A 55 4.96 -4.41 -5.90
C ALA A 55 5.41 -2.94 -5.98
N GLU A 56 6.51 -2.63 -6.65
CA GLU A 56 7.01 -1.27 -6.84
C GLU A 56 6.05 -0.37 -7.63
N LYS A 57 5.24 -0.94 -8.54
CA LYS A 57 4.20 -0.20 -9.29
C LYS A 57 2.90 -0.04 -8.52
N VAL A 58 2.54 -1.03 -7.71
CA VAL A 58 1.27 -1.04 -6.95
C VAL A 58 1.41 -0.24 -5.66
N LEU A 59 2.54 -0.35 -4.97
CA LEU A 59 2.81 0.30 -3.68
C LEU A 59 3.28 1.75 -3.85
N VAL A 60 2.81 2.47 -4.87
CA VAL A 60 3.19 3.88 -5.09
C VAL A 60 2.33 4.80 -4.24
N SER A 61 1.01 4.61 -4.28
CA SER A 61 0.01 5.46 -3.65
C SER A 61 -1.21 4.62 -3.22
N VAL A 62 -2.09 5.19 -2.39
CA VAL A 62 -3.33 4.49 -1.99
C VAL A 62 -4.20 4.21 -3.22
N ASN A 63 -4.25 5.13 -4.18
CA ASN A 63 -4.97 4.97 -5.45
C ASN A 63 -4.48 3.77 -6.27
N THR A 64 -3.17 3.58 -6.38
CA THR A 64 -2.60 2.46 -7.16
C THR A 64 -2.87 1.11 -6.48
N ILE A 65 -2.79 1.07 -5.14
CA ILE A 65 -3.19 -0.10 -4.36
C ILE A 65 -4.67 -0.41 -4.55
N ALA A 66 -5.54 0.60 -4.43
CA ALA A 66 -6.98 0.44 -4.59
C ALA A 66 -7.33 -0.07 -6.00
N GLY A 67 -6.75 0.53 -7.05
CA GLY A 67 -6.96 0.10 -8.42
C GLY A 67 -6.47 -1.33 -8.69
N PHE A 68 -5.38 -1.74 -8.06
CA PHE A 68 -4.90 -3.12 -8.15
C PHE A 68 -5.85 -4.12 -7.48
N ILE A 69 -6.38 -3.78 -6.30
CA ILE A 69 -7.38 -4.60 -5.60
C ILE A 69 -8.65 -4.73 -6.44
N GLU A 70 -9.15 -3.63 -7.02
CA GLU A 70 -10.35 -3.65 -7.85
C GLU A 70 -10.16 -4.50 -9.11
N GLY A 71 -9.01 -4.37 -9.80
CA GLY A 71 -8.71 -5.19 -10.98
C GLY A 71 -8.56 -6.69 -10.66
N ALA A 72 -8.01 -7.02 -9.49
CA ALA A 72 -7.83 -8.40 -9.05
C ALA A 72 -9.12 -9.09 -8.59
N LYS A 73 -10.21 -8.32 -8.36
CA LYS A 73 -11.49 -8.82 -7.86
C LYS A 73 -12.42 -9.38 -8.95
N THR A 74 -11.91 -9.61 -10.16
CA THR A 74 -12.67 -10.07 -11.33
C THR A 74 -12.73 -11.59 -11.42
#